data_AF-A0AA37HP50-F1
#
_entry.id   AF-A0AA37HP50-F1
#
_cell.length_a   1.000
_cell.length_b   1.000
_cell.length_c   1.000
_cell.angle_alpha   90.00
_cell.angle_beta   90.00
_cell.angle_gamma   90.00
#
_symmetry.space_group_name_H-M   'P 1'
#
loop_
_entity.id
_entity.type
_entity.pdbx_description
1 polymer ?
#
loop_
_entity_poly.entity_id
_entity_poly.type
_entity_poly.pdbx_seq_one_letter_code
_entity_poly.pdbx_strand_id
1 'polypeptide(L)' 'MRSAPFTIVISGKRYECRVVGSTESEVADTAERILHQLRQEDRIWPAQVNIDCADFEAGKRLAAYFAAITVEPDLD' A
#
# COMPACT_ATOMS: atom_id res chain seq x y z
N MET A 1 21.59 9.47 -9.90
CA MET A 1 20.49 8.50 -9.98
C MET A 1 19.19 9.29 -9.95
N ARG A 2 18.33 9.20 -10.97
CA ARG A 2 16.94 9.67 -10.85
C ARG A 2 16.19 8.52 -10.18
N SER A 3 15.91 8.60 -8.88
CA SER A 3 14.94 7.69 -8.27
C SER A 3 13.63 7.89 -9.01
N ALA A 4 13.18 6.89 -9.76
CA ALA A 4 11.80 6.86 -10.20
C ALA A 4 10.93 6.83 -8.93
N PRO A 5 9.86 7.63 -8.84
CA PRO A 5 9.05 7.67 -7.64
C PRO A 5 8.42 6.29 -7.41
N PHE A 6 8.43 5.84 -6.15
CA PHE A 6 7.66 4.69 -5.71
C PHE A 6 6.21 5.13 -5.61
N THR A 7 5.29 4.39 -6.22
CA THR A 7 3.85 4.67 -6.15
C THR A 7 3.12 3.45 -5.59
N ILE A 8 2.35 3.66 -4.53
CA ILE A 8 1.39 2.67 -4.02
C ILE A 8 -0.01 3.22 -4.23
N VAL A 9 -0.88 2.41 -4.82
CA VAL A 9 -2.29 2.72 -5.03
C VAL A 9 -3.13 1.83 -4.13
N ILE A 10 -3.84 2.43 -3.19
CA ILE A 10 -4.80 1.76 -2.30
C ILE A 10 -6.19 2.08 -2.82
N SER A 11 -6.94 1.06 -3.24
CA SER A 11 -8.27 1.23 -3.82
C SER A 11 -9.32 0.52 -2.97
N GLY A 12 -10.47 1.16 -2.79
CA GLY A 12 -11.68 0.55 -2.24
C GLY A 12 -12.89 0.82 -3.12
N LYS A 13 -14.09 0.45 -2.67
CA LYS A 13 -15.32 0.49 -3.51
C LYS A 13 -15.64 1.85 -4.14
N ARG A 14 -15.21 2.95 -3.52
CA ARG A 14 -15.57 4.33 -3.94
C ARG A 14 -14.40 5.31 -3.88
N TYR A 15 -13.19 4.83 -3.66
CA TYR A 15 -12.02 5.69 -3.48
C TYR A 15 -10.76 5.02 -4.02
N GLU A 16 -9.82 5.87 -4.38
CA GLU A 16 -8.45 5.52 -4.72
C GLU A 16 -7.54 6.50 -4.00
N CYS A 17 -6.55 5.98 -3.28
CA CYS A 17 -5.51 6.76 -2.64
C CYS A 17 -4.17 6.42 -3.30
N ARG A 18 -3.40 7.44 -3.68
CA ARG A 18 -2.08 7.27 -4.27
C ARG A 18 -1.04 7.85 -3.32
N VAL A 19 -0.11 7.01 -2.90
CA VAL A 19 1.06 7.38 -2.11
C VAL A 19 2.25 7.39 -3.05
N VAL A 20 2.90 8.56 -3.17
CA VAL A 20 4.04 8.76 -4.05
C VAL A 20 5.20 9.28 -3.23
N GLY A 21 6.38 8.67 -3.36
CA GLY A 21 7.56 9.09 -2.61
C GLY A 21 8.86 8.69 -3.29
N SER A 22 9.97 9.17 -2.73
CA SER A 22 11.29 9.01 -3.35
C SER A 22 12.02 7.75 -2.89
N THR A 23 11.52 7.10 -1.84
CA THR A 23 12.13 5.90 -1.24
C THR A 23 11.07 4.83 -0.95
N GLU A 24 11.52 3.57 -0.91
CA GLU A 24 10.70 2.41 -0.55
C GLU A 24 10.10 2.57 0.85
N SER A 25 10.91 2.94 1.84
CA SER A 25 10.49 3.05 3.25
C SER A 25 9.44 4.15 3.47
N GLU A 26 9.66 5.34 2.91
CA GLU A 26 8.71 6.47 3.04
C GLU A 26 7.32 6.09 2.53
N VAL A 27 7.28 5.44 1.36
CA VAL A 27 6.04 5.06 0.70
C VAL A 27 5.38 3.89 1.41
N ALA A 28 6.16 2.91 1.90
CA ALA A 28 5.65 1.82 2.72
C ALA A 28 5.01 2.32 4.02
N ASP A 29 5.72 3.12 4.81
CA ASP A 29 5.26 3.62 6.11
C ASP A 29 3.99 4.49 5.95
N THR A 30 3.95 5.32 4.91
CA THR A 30 2.81 6.18 4.63
C THR A 30 1.59 5.37 4.18
N ALA A 31 1.79 4.40 3.28
CA ALA A 31 0.71 3.53 2.81
C ALA A 31 0.17 2.62 3.93
N GLU A 32 1.04 2.09 4.80
CA GLU A 32 0.64 1.32 5.98
C GLU A 32 -0.23 2.17 6.93
N ARG A 33 0.19 3.41 7.24
CA ARG A 33 -0.62 4.32 8.08
C ARG A 33 -1.99 4.59 7.48
N ILE A 34 -2.08 4.80 6.17
CA ILE A 34 -3.34 5.02 5.48
C ILE A 34 -4.21 3.75 5.56
N LEU A 35 -3.64 2.57 5.29
CA LEU A 35 -4.37 1.30 5.42
C LEU A 35 -4.92 1.10 6.83
N HIS A 36 -4.13 1.37 7.87
CA HIS A 36 -4.58 1.29 9.26
C HIS A 36 -5.73 2.25 9.56
N GLN A 37 -5.67 3.49 9.08
CA GLN A 37 -6.75 4.45 9.26
C GLN A 37 -8.03 4.00 8.55
N LEU A 38 -7.92 3.55 7.30
CA LEU A 38 -9.07 3.08 6.52
C LEU A 38 -9.74 1.86 7.17
N ARG A 39 -8.98 0.94 7.76
CA ARG A 39 -9.51 -0.21 8.50
C ARG A 39 -10.20 0.14 9.82
N GLN A 40 -10.02 1.35 10.35
CA GLN A 40 -10.79 1.80 11.50
C GLN A 40 -12.17 2.32 11.09
N GLU A 41 -12.42 2.50 9.79
CA GLU A 41 -13.69 2.97 9.26
C GLU A 41 -14.50 1.83 8.63
N ASP A 42 -15.60 1.42 9.29
CA ASP A 42 -16.50 0.32 8.87
C ASP A 42 -17.01 0.42 7.40
N ARG A 43 -17.01 1.62 6.81
CA ARG A 43 -17.54 1.85 5.46
C ARG A 43 -16.46 1.92 4.38
N ILE A 44 -15.17 1.92 4.76
CA ILE A 44 -14.05 2.24 3.88
C ILE A 44 -13.00 1.14 3.94
N TRP A 45 -13.44 -0.10 3.69
CA TRP A 45 -12.50 -1.22 3.62
C TRP A 45 -11.66 -1.16 2.33
N PRO A 46 -10.31 -1.21 2.42
CA PRO A 46 -9.45 -1.31 1.26
C PRO A 46 -9.65 -2.67 0.59
N ALA A 47 -9.93 -2.65 -0.71
CA ALA A 47 -10.16 -3.85 -1.51
C ALA A 47 -8.90 -4.34 -2.23
N GLN A 48 -7.98 -3.42 -2.56
CA GLN A 48 -6.80 -3.73 -3.35
C GLN A 48 -5.65 -2.77 -3.03
N VAL A 49 -4.43 -3.29 -3.07
CA VAL A 49 -3.18 -2.53 -3.03
C VAL A 49 -2.38 -2.86 -4.28
N ASN A 50 -2.09 -1.86 -5.12
CA ASN A 50 -1.25 -1.99 -6.30
C ASN A 50 0.06 -1.22 -6.08
N ILE A 51 1.16 -1.76 -6.57
CA ILE A 51 2.49 -1.15 -6.46
C ILE A 51 2.99 -0.87 -7.88
N ASP A 52 3.30 0.40 -8.15
CA ASP A 52 3.91 0.87 -9.38
C ASP A 52 5.30 1.43 -9.05
N CYS A 53 6.33 0.70 -9.50
CA CYS A 53 7.73 1.03 -9.27
C CYS A 53 8.58 0.50 -10.43
N ALA A 54 9.59 1.28 -10.83
CA ALA A 54 10.56 0.86 -11.85
C ALA A 54 11.56 -0.21 -11.35
N ASP A 55 11.76 -0.31 -10.04
CA ASP A 55 12.61 -1.32 -9.40
C ASP A 55 11.77 -2.57 -9.07
N PHE A 56 11.96 -3.62 -9.85
CA PHE A 56 11.22 -4.88 -9.72
C PHE A 56 11.46 -5.59 -8.38
N GLU A 57 12.68 -5.55 -7.85
CA GLU A 57 12.99 -6.22 -6.58
C GLU A 57 12.42 -5.43 -5.39
N ALA A 58 12.45 -4.10 -5.45
CA ALA A 58 11.73 -3.28 -4.49
C ALA A 58 10.21 -3.48 -4.58
N GLY A 59 9.66 -3.56 -5.78
CA GLY A 59 8.25 -3.88 -6.01
C GLY A 59 7.83 -5.20 -5.36
N LYS A 60 8.64 -6.25 -5.49
CA LYS A 60 8.40 -7.55 -4.81
C LYS A 60 8.41 -7.43 -3.28
N ARG A 61 9.39 -6.73 -2.71
CA ARG A 61 9.48 -6.54 -1.25
C ARG A 61 8.24 -5.83 -0.71
N LEU A 62 7.85 -4.74 -1.36
CA LEU A 62 6.61 -4.02 -1.04
C LEU A 62 5.39 -4.93 -1.18
N ALA A 63 5.28 -5.72 -2.25
CA ALA A 63 4.14 -6.60 -2.46
C ALA A 63 4.03 -7.68 -1.37
N ALA A 64 5.16 -8.30 -1.01
CA ALA A 64 5.21 -9.28 0.07
C ALA A 64 4.85 -8.66 1.42
N TYR A 65 5.36 -7.47 1.69
CA TYR A 65 5.06 -6.71 2.91
C TYR A 65 3.56 -6.37 3.02
N PHE A 66 2.96 -5.80 1.97
CA PHE A 66 1.54 -5.47 1.98
C PHE A 66 0.66 -6.71 2.06
N ALA A 67 0.99 -7.79 1.34
CA ALA A 67 0.28 -9.05 1.44
C ALA A 67 0.23 -9.57 2.89
N ALA A 68 1.34 -9.50 3.63
CA ALA A 68 1.42 -9.96 5.01
C ALA A 68 0.49 -9.15 5.96
N ILE A 69 0.32 -7.86 5.71
CA ILE A 69 -0.51 -7.00 6.56
C ILE A 69 -1.97 -6.87 6.07
N THR A 70 -2.28 -7.22 4.82
CA THR A 70 -3.64 -7.16 4.24
C THR A 70 -4.45 -8.44 4.32
N VAL A 71 -3.84 -9.56 4.73
CA VAL A 71 -4.62 -10.75 5.12
C VAL A 71 -5.55 -10.33 6.26
N GLU A 72 -6.86 -10.48 6.06
CA GLU A 72 -7.84 -10.37 7.14
C GLU A 72 -7.37 -11.29 8.27
N PRO A 73 -7.22 -10.81 9.52
CA PRO A 73 -7.03 -11.74 10.62
C PRO A 73 -8.28 -12.63 10.60
N ASP A 74 -8.08 -13.94 10.41
CA ASP A 74 -9.11 -14.94 10.68
C ASP A 74 -9.67 -14.64 12.08
N LEU A 75 -10.84 -14.01 12.12
CA LEU A 75 -11.62 -13.82 13.34
C LEU A 75 -12.36 -15.15 13.53
N ASP A 76 -11.69 -16.11 14.18
CA ASP A 76 -12.34 -17.21 14.88
C ASP A 76 -13.11 -16.68 16.10
#